data_AF-A0AAC9QWF9-F1
#
_entry.id   AF-A0AAC9QWF9-F1
#
_cell.length_a   1.000
_cell.length_b   1.000
_cell.length_c   1.000
_cell.angle_alpha   90.00
_cell.angle_beta   90.00
_cell.angle_gamma   90.00
#
_symmetry.space_group_name_H-M   'P 1'
#
loop_
_entity.id
_entity.type
_entity.pdbx_description
1 polymer ?
#
loop_
_entity_poly.entity_id
_entity_poly.type
_entity_poly.pdbx_seq_one_letter_code
_entity_poly.pdbx_strand_id
1 'polypeptide(L)'
;MNEELPGFIMCVCTGKCPGFQAMDIWDFINQVRVELPVEYAVIHPQLCEEDGDRFWADFLKTHRKLMIGACAPNMQRKMFKDAFKEAGLDIEKDAVMLDIRDMTNEQAFEKVEKALEAMGLEV
;
A
#
# COMPACT_ATOMS: atom_id res chain seq x y z
N MET A 1 -4.94 -21.82 11.36
CA MET A 1 -4.66 -21.31 10.02
C MET A 1 -3.62 -20.22 10.21
N ASN A 2 -2.42 -20.34 9.63
CA ASN A 2 -1.59 -19.14 9.48
C ASN A 2 -2.28 -18.33 8.39
N GLU A 3 -3.01 -17.28 8.76
CA GLU A 3 -3.47 -16.31 7.78
C GLU A 3 -2.24 -15.63 7.18
N GLU A 4 -2.13 -15.62 5.86
CA GLU A 4 -1.03 -14.92 5.19
C GLU A 4 -1.21 -13.41 5.43
N LEU A 5 -0.24 -12.80 6.12
CA LEU A 5 -0.23 -11.37 6.39
C LEU A 5 -0.16 -10.56 5.07
N PRO A 6 -0.83 -9.42 4.94
CA PRO A 6 -0.71 -8.61 3.74
C PRO A 6 0.68 -7.98 3.64
N GLY A 7 1.12 -7.71 2.41
CA GLY A 7 2.23 -6.79 2.16
C GLY A 7 1.75 -5.35 2.18
N PHE A 8 2.51 -4.43 2.79
CA PHE A 8 2.23 -3.00 2.70
C PHE A 8 3.13 -2.33 1.65
N ILE A 9 2.53 -1.57 0.73
CA ILE A 9 3.27 -0.78 -0.27
C ILE A 9 2.86 0.68 -0.11
N MET A 10 3.86 1.52 0.12
CA MET A 10 3.70 2.96 0.18
C MET A 10 4.17 3.60 -1.14
N CYS A 11 3.29 4.30 -1.84
CA CYS A 11 3.65 5.11 -3.00
C CYS A 11 3.71 6.59 -2.61
N VAL A 12 4.89 7.19 -2.77
CA VAL A 12 5.19 8.52 -2.20
C VAL A 12 5.27 9.64 -3.25
N CYS A 13 4.90 9.37 -4.50
CA CYS A 13 4.93 10.33 -5.61
C CYS A 13 6.25 11.14 -5.64
N THR A 14 7.37 10.44 -5.80
CA THR A 14 8.76 10.92 -5.77
C THR A 14 9.28 11.41 -4.41
N GLY A 15 8.47 11.30 -3.35
CA GLY A 15 8.79 11.86 -2.03
C GLY A 15 8.69 13.39 -1.98
N LYS A 16 8.16 14.02 -3.03
CA LYS A 16 8.04 15.48 -3.18
C LYS A 16 6.59 15.95 -3.30
N CYS A 17 5.62 15.04 -3.23
CA CYS A 17 4.23 15.41 -3.28
C CYS A 17 3.86 16.22 -2.03
N PRO A 18 3.24 17.41 -2.17
CA PRO A 18 2.78 18.21 -1.03
C PRO A 18 1.85 17.46 -0.10
N GLY A 19 1.12 16.46 -0.61
CA GLY A 19 0.26 15.59 0.20
C GLY A 19 1.01 14.76 1.25
N PHE A 20 2.34 14.64 1.19
CA PHE A 20 3.12 13.94 2.22
C PHE A 20 3.94 14.88 3.10
N GLN A 21 3.76 16.20 2.99
CA GLN A 21 4.59 17.18 3.70
C GLN A 21 4.49 17.10 5.23
N ALA A 22 3.38 16.58 5.75
CA ALA A 22 3.13 16.42 7.19
C ALA A 22 3.60 15.07 7.74
N MET A 23 4.15 14.20 6.88
CA MET A 23 4.54 12.84 7.19
C MET A 23 6.06 12.68 7.03
N ASP A 24 6.70 12.07 8.03
CA ASP A 24 8.01 11.47 7.80
C ASP A 24 7.81 10.07 7.22
N ILE A 25 8.04 9.97 5.92
CA ILE A 25 7.88 8.74 5.13
C ILE A 25 8.69 7.57 5.73
N TRP A 26 9.89 7.85 6.23
CA TRP A 26 10.80 6.81 6.72
C TRP A 26 10.40 6.34 8.11
N ASP A 27 10.00 7.24 8.98
CA ASP A 27 9.48 6.85 10.30
C ASP A 27 8.15 6.10 10.15
N PHE A 28 7.26 6.58 9.28
CA PHE A 28 5.97 5.93 9.04
C PHE A 28 6.12 4.49 8.51
N ILE A 29 6.95 4.27 7.47
CA ILE A 29 7.14 2.91 6.94
C ILE A 29 7.79 1.98 7.97
N ASN A 30 8.70 2.50 8.79
CA ASN A 30 9.36 1.73 9.84
C ASN A 30 8.37 1.38 10.96
N GLN A 31 7.48 2.30 11.33
CA GLN A 31 6.45 2.04 12.30
C GLN A 31 5.51 0.94 11.80
N VAL A 32 4.98 1.05 10.57
CA VAL A 32 4.09 0.05 9.97
C VAL A 32 4.71 -1.35 9.96
N ARG A 33 5.98 -1.49 9.54
CA ARG A 33 6.62 -2.82 9.43
C ARG A 33 7.03 -3.45 10.76
N VAL A 34 7.11 -2.66 11.84
CA VAL A 34 7.54 -3.13 13.17
C VAL A 34 6.35 -3.40 14.07
N GLU A 35 5.33 -2.53 13.99
CA GLU A 35 4.22 -2.53 14.94
C GLU A 35 2.97 -3.22 14.38
N LEU A 36 2.76 -3.25 13.06
CA LEU A 36 1.56 -3.84 12.47
C LEU A 36 1.81 -5.24 11.90
N PRO A 37 0.78 -6.11 11.86
CA PRO A 37 0.85 -7.47 11.32
C PRO A 37 0.87 -7.46 9.78
N VAL A 38 1.94 -6.92 9.21
CA VAL A 38 2.25 -6.98 7.78
C VAL A 38 3.46 -7.87 7.56
N GLU A 39 3.52 -8.57 6.43
CA GLU A 39 4.66 -9.43 6.10
C GLU A 39 5.93 -8.61 5.86
N TYR A 40 5.76 -7.51 5.14
CA TYR A 40 6.79 -6.56 4.80
C TYR A 40 6.13 -5.22 4.49
N ALA A 41 6.95 -4.16 4.52
CA ALA A 41 6.57 -2.85 4.04
C ALA A 41 7.61 -2.36 3.03
N VAL A 42 7.14 -1.82 1.90
CA VAL A 42 7.99 -1.33 0.80
C VAL A 42 7.58 0.09 0.45
N ILE A 43 8.56 0.97 0.22
CA ILE A 43 8.32 2.26 -0.43
C ILE A 43 8.64 2.10 -1.92
N HIS A 44 7.70 2.47 -2.77
CA HIS A 44 7.95 2.68 -4.19
C HIS A 44 7.87 4.19 -4.50
N PRO A 45 8.85 4.78 -5.21
CA PRO A 45 8.86 6.21 -5.50
C PRO A 45 7.59 6.67 -6.21
N GLN A 46 7.13 5.93 -7.23
CA GLN A 46 5.91 6.27 -7.95
C GLN A 46 5.33 5.03 -8.67
N LEU A 47 4.20 4.50 -8.18
CA LEU A 47 3.61 3.27 -8.74
C LEU A 47 2.85 3.48 -10.05
N CYS A 48 2.55 4.72 -10.42
CA CYS A 48 1.74 5.07 -11.60
C CYS A 48 2.57 5.50 -12.82
N GLU A 49 3.86 5.20 -12.84
CA GLU A 49 4.78 5.48 -13.94
C GLU A 49 5.32 4.16 -14.52
N GLU A 50 6.07 4.24 -15.63
CA GLU A 50 6.57 3.06 -16.36
C GLU A 50 7.45 2.12 -15.52
N ASP A 51 8.20 2.63 -14.54
CA ASP A 51 8.92 1.76 -13.58
C ASP A 51 7.98 1.06 -12.60
N GLY A 52 6.92 1.74 -12.18
CA GLY A 52 5.84 1.17 -11.37
C GLY A 52 5.11 0.02 -12.07
N ASP A 53 4.81 0.15 -13.37
CA ASP A 53 4.17 -0.91 -14.15
C ASP A 53 5.04 -2.18 -14.22
N ARG A 54 6.35 -2.01 -14.43
CA ARG A 54 7.32 -3.12 -14.41
C ARG A 54 7.44 -3.73 -13.02
N PHE A 55 7.46 -2.90 -11.99
CA PHE A 55 7.42 -3.37 -10.60
C PHE A 55 6.18 -4.23 -10.36
N TRP A 56 4.98 -3.80 -10.75
CA TRP A 56 3.77 -4.60 -10.60
C TRP A 56 3.83 -5.93 -11.34
N ALA A 57 4.32 -5.93 -12.58
CA ALA A 57 4.43 -7.12 -13.40
C ALA A 57 5.31 -8.21 -12.76
N ASP A 58 6.34 -7.82 -11.99
CA ASP A 58 7.16 -8.75 -11.24
C ASP A 58 6.60 -9.07 -9.85
N PHE A 59 6.15 -8.05 -9.13
CA PHE A 59 5.77 -8.18 -7.74
C PHE A 59 4.47 -8.96 -7.53
N LEU A 60 3.50 -8.80 -8.42
CA LEU A 60 2.19 -9.47 -8.31
C LEU A 60 2.27 -11.00 -8.53
N LYS A 61 3.39 -11.52 -9.05
CA LYS A 61 3.67 -12.97 -9.13
C LYS A 61 3.76 -13.64 -7.77
N THR A 62 3.89 -12.86 -6.69
CA THR A 62 3.85 -13.38 -5.31
C THR A 62 2.45 -13.84 -4.89
N HIS A 63 1.39 -13.38 -5.57
CA HIS A 63 -0.02 -13.64 -5.23
C HIS A 63 -0.42 -13.30 -3.78
N ARG A 64 0.37 -12.46 -3.09
CA ARG A 64 0.06 -12.00 -1.73
C ARG A 64 -0.94 -10.85 -1.77
N LYS A 65 -1.87 -10.83 -0.81
CA LYS A 65 -2.76 -9.67 -0.60
C LYS A 65 -1.97 -8.42 -0.25
N LEU A 66 -2.38 -7.28 -0.79
CA LEU A 66 -1.67 -6.01 -0.62
C LEU A 66 -2.52 -4.95 0.07
N MET A 67 -1.87 -4.15 0.90
CA MET A 67 -2.38 -2.85 1.32
C MET A 67 -1.52 -1.77 0.68
N ILE A 68 -2.16 -0.82 0.01
CA ILE A 68 -1.49 0.22 -0.77
C ILE A 68 -1.79 1.58 -0.15
N GLY A 69 -0.82 2.17 0.54
CA GLY A 69 -0.86 3.53 1.04
C GLY A 69 -0.36 4.50 -0.02
N ALA A 70 -1.25 5.25 -0.66
CA ALA A 70 -0.89 6.15 -1.76
C ALA A 70 -1.87 7.34 -1.87
N CYS A 71 -2.24 7.71 -3.09
CA CYS A 71 -3.20 8.76 -3.41
C CYS A 71 -4.66 8.25 -3.33
N ALA A 72 -5.62 8.99 -3.92
CA ALA A 72 -7.04 8.63 -3.83
C ALA A 72 -7.34 7.21 -4.36
N PRO A 73 -8.22 6.42 -3.70
CA PRO A 73 -8.40 5.01 -4.05
C PRO A 73 -9.03 4.77 -5.42
N ASN A 74 -9.82 5.71 -5.93
CA ASN A 74 -10.35 5.65 -7.30
C ASN A 74 -9.24 5.79 -8.35
N MET A 75 -8.20 6.58 -8.07
CA MET A 75 -7.04 6.73 -8.94
C MET A 75 -6.16 5.47 -8.88
N GLN A 76 -5.91 4.94 -7.69
CA GLN A 76 -5.19 3.67 -7.52
C GLN A 76 -5.87 2.54 -8.30
N ARG A 77 -7.20 2.39 -8.17
CA ARG A 77 -7.98 1.43 -8.98
C ARG A 77 -7.77 1.62 -10.46
N LYS A 78 -7.93 2.85 -10.95
CA LYS A 78 -7.80 3.14 -12.38
C LYS A 78 -6.41 2.79 -12.90
N MET A 79 -5.36 3.08 -12.14
CA MET A 79 -3.97 2.90 -12.58
C MET A 79 -3.50 1.45 -12.47
N PHE A 80 -3.86 0.73 -11.41
CA PHE A 80 -3.28 -0.59 -11.14
C PHE A 80 -4.15 -1.75 -11.63
N LYS A 81 -5.40 -1.50 -12.03
CA LYS A 81 -6.35 -2.55 -12.42
C LYS A 81 -5.84 -3.47 -13.51
N ASP A 82 -5.19 -2.93 -14.54
CA ASP A 82 -4.71 -3.74 -15.66
C ASP A 82 -3.55 -4.64 -15.22
N ALA A 83 -2.62 -4.14 -14.40
CA ALA A 83 -1.54 -4.94 -13.84
C ALA A 83 -2.05 -6.11 -12.96
N PHE A 84 -3.05 -5.86 -12.11
CA PHE A 84 -3.70 -6.92 -11.32
C PHE A 84 -4.37 -7.95 -12.23
N LYS A 85 -5.12 -7.50 -13.24
CA LYS A 85 -5.80 -8.38 -14.19
C LYS A 85 -4.82 -9.24 -14.98
N GLU A 86 -3.70 -8.68 -15.42
CA GLU A 86 -2.64 -9.39 -16.15
C GLU A 86 -1.94 -10.44 -15.27
N ALA A 87 -1.81 -10.18 -13.97
CA ALA A 87 -1.35 -11.15 -12.98
C ALA A 87 -2.41 -12.20 -12.59
N GLY A 88 -3.62 -12.15 -13.16
CA GLY A 88 -4.73 -13.05 -12.84
C GLY A 88 -5.40 -12.77 -11.49
N LEU A 89 -5.25 -11.55 -10.97
CA LEU A 89 -5.78 -11.08 -9.69
C LEU A 89 -6.98 -10.15 -9.89
N ASP A 90 -7.76 -9.99 -8.83
CA ASP A 90 -8.90 -9.09 -8.73
C ASP A 90 -8.56 -7.97 -7.73
N ILE A 91 -8.31 -6.76 -8.24
CA ILE A 91 -7.87 -5.62 -7.43
C ILE A 91 -8.80 -5.29 -6.25
N GLU A 92 -10.11 -5.59 -6.33
CA GLU A 92 -11.03 -5.33 -5.21
C GLU A 92 -10.97 -6.42 -4.12
N LYS A 93 -10.39 -7.58 -4.41
CA LYS A 93 -10.24 -8.70 -3.47
C LYS A 93 -8.82 -8.86 -2.95
N ASP A 94 -7.86 -8.58 -3.82
CA ASP A 94 -6.44 -8.82 -3.59
C ASP A 94 -5.70 -7.56 -3.13
N ALA A 95 -6.35 -6.39 -3.13
CA ALA A 95 -5.78 -5.17 -2.61
C ALA A 95 -6.76 -4.31 -1.78
N VAL A 96 -6.22 -3.64 -0.77
CA VAL A 96 -6.88 -2.56 -0.03
C VAL A 96 -6.13 -1.26 -0.31
N MET A 97 -6.85 -0.26 -0.84
CA MET A 97 -6.26 1.01 -1.28
C MET A 97 -6.60 2.12 -0.29
N LEU A 98 -5.58 2.73 0.31
CA LEU A 98 -5.68 3.77 1.32
C LEU A 98 -5.14 5.09 0.77
N ASP A 99 -5.92 6.16 0.86
CA ASP A 99 -5.41 7.53 0.68
C ASP A 99 -4.80 7.99 1.99
N ILE A 100 -3.47 8.15 2.01
CA ILE A 100 -2.71 8.57 3.19
C ILE A 100 -2.10 9.97 3.00
N ARG A 101 -2.56 10.72 1.99
CA ARG A 101 -2.15 12.11 1.80
C ARG A 101 -2.82 13.01 2.82
N ASP A 102 -2.17 14.14 3.07
CA ASP A 102 -2.54 15.20 3.99
C ASP A 102 -2.74 14.67 5.43
N MET A 103 -1.96 13.64 5.80
CA MET A 103 -1.96 12.99 7.11
C MET A 103 -0.59 13.11 7.79
N THR A 104 -0.60 13.16 9.11
CA THR A 104 0.61 12.90 9.93
C THR A 104 0.90 11.40 9.99
N ASN A 105 2.05 11.02 10.53
CA ASN A 105 2.40 9.61 10.74
C ASN A 105 1.34 8.88 11.57
N GLU A 106 0.84 9.49 12.65
CA GLU A 106 -0.14 8.90 13.56
C GLU A 106 -1.49 8.66 12.87
N GLN A 107 -1.96 9.65 12.09
CA GLN A 107 -3.22 9.55 11.35
C GLN A 107 -3.17 8.47 10.27
N ALA A 108 -2.05 8.38 9.55
CA ALA A 108 -1.85 7.36 8.55
C ALA A 108 -1.70 5.97 9.19
N PHE A 109 -1.02 5.87 10.33
CA PHE A 109 -0.83 4.63 11.08
C PHE A 109 -2.18 4.08 11.56
N GLU A 110 -2.98 4.90 12.24
CA GLU A 110 -4.33 4.54 12.70
C GLU A 110 -5.23 4.10 11.52
N LYS A 111 -5.03 4.70 10.34
CA LYS A 111 -5.77 4.30 9.14
C LYS A 111 -5.36 2.92 8.61
N VAL A 112 -4.06 2.60 8.64
CA VAL A 112 -3.56 1.28 8.25
C VAL A 112 -4.01 0.22 9.26
N GLU A 113 -3.90 0.52 10.54
CA GLU A 113 -4.36 -0.33 11.65
C GLU A 113 -5.83 -0.71 11.49
N LYS A 114 -6.74 0.27 11.33
CA LYS A 114 -8.17 0.02 11.09
C LYS A 114 -8.45 -0.79 9.83
N ALA A 115 -7.62 -0.63 8.80
CA ALA A 115 -7.77 -1.41 7.58
C ALA A 115 -7.40 -2.88 7.81
N LEU A 116 -6.38 -3.16 8.62
CA LEU A 116 -6.00 -4.51 9.05
C LEU A 116 -7.07 -5.15 9.93
N GLU A 117 -7.64 -4.41 10.89
CA GLU A 117 -8.78 -4.87 11.70
C GLU A 117 -9.97 -5.27 10.81
N ALA A 118 -10.30 -4.43 9.81
CA ALA A 118 -11.37 -4.71 8.86
C ALA A 118 -11.09 -5.94 7.97
N MET A 119 -9.82 -6.33 7.84
CA MET A 119 -9.40 -7.58 7.18
C MET A 119 -9.47 -8.80 8.13
N GLY A 120 -9.76 -8.60 9.41
CA GLY A 120 -9.88 -9.65 10.42
C GLY A 120 -8.58 -9.94 11.19
N LEU A 121 -7.57 -9.08 11.07
CA LEU A 121 -6.29 -9.25 11.75
C LEU A 121 -6.32 -8.61 13.15
N GLU A 122 -5.62 -9.24 14.09
CA GLU A 122 -5.37 -8.68 15.43
C GLU A 122 -4.17 -7.73 15.36
N VAL A 123 -4.39 -6.46 15.73
CA VAL A 123 -3.42 -5.35 15.73
C VAL A 123 -3.12 -4.89 17.16
#